data_AF-A0A7K4K555-F1
#
_entry.id   AF-A0A7K4K555-F1
#
_cell.length_a   1.000
_cell.length_b   1.000
_cell.length_c   1.000
_cell.angle_alpha   90.00
_cell.angle_beta   90.00
_cell.angle_gamma   90.00
#
_symmetry.space_group_name_H-M   'P 1'
#
loop_
_entity.id
_entity.type
_entity.pdbx_description
1 polymer ?
#
loop_
_entity_poly.entity_id
_entity_poly.type
_entity_poly.pdbx_seq_one_letter_code
_entity_poly.pdbx_strand_id
1 'polypeptide(L)'
;ELTDGNSEHLKREHSLMKPYQGAGSAAVPLWDFQGSTMLTSQYVRLTPDERSREGSIWNRVPCLLKDWELHVHFRIHGAGKKNLHGDGLALWYTQERLTPGPVFGSKDNFHGLAIFLDTYPNDEATERVFPYISAMVNNGSLTYDHSKDGRWTELAGCTADLRNQNHDTFLAIRYSRGRLTVMTDVEDKNEWKNCIDIAGVRLPTGYYFGASAGTGDLS
;
A
#
# COMPACT_ATOMS: atom_id res chain seq x y z
N GLU A 1 10.56 -19.41 -3.27
CA GLU A 1 11.81 -19.01 -2.59
C GLU A 1 12.28 -17.72 -3.22
N LEU A 2 12.33 -16.63 -2.45
CA LEU A 2 12.87 -15.34 -2.91
C LEU A 2 14.38 -15.53 -3.10
N THR A 3 14.83 -15.42 -4.34
CA THR A 3 16.18 -15.71 -4.83
C THR A 3 17.31 -15.16 -3.95
N ASP A 4 18.31 -16.01 -3.70
CA ASP A 4 19.48 -15.86 -2.80
C ASP A 4 20.32 -14.57 -2.93
N GLY A 5 20.12 -13.74 -3.96
CA GLY A 5 20.82 -12.45 -4.10
C GLY A 5 20.19 -11.28 -3.32
N ASN A 6 18.92 -11.36 -2.93
CA ASN A 6 18.18 -10.21 -2.37
C ASN A 6 18.32 -10.06 -0.84
N SER A 7 18.95 -11.02 -0.17
CA SER A 7 19.08 -11.02 1.29
C SER A 7 20.20 -10.10 1.80
N GLU A 8 21.24 -9.84 0.99
CA GLU A 8 22.40 -9.02 1.38
C GLU A 8 22.02 -7.54 1.55
N HIS A 9 21.05 -7.05 0.77
CA HIS A 9 20.58 -5.66 0.82
C HIS A 9 19.30 -5.48 1.63
N LEU A 10 18.72 -6.57 2.16
CA LEU A 10 17.51 -6.54 2.96
C LEU A 10 17.69 -5.71 4.24
N LYS A 11 16.85 -4.69 4.42
CA LYS A 11 16.79 -3.91 5.67
C LYS A 11 15.73 -4.48 6.60
N ARG A 12 16.17 -5.32 7.55
CA ARG A 12 15.27 -5.98 8.51
C ARG A 12 14.47 -4.97 9.34
N GLU A 13 15.06 -3.82 9.64
CA GLU A 13 14.43 -2.74 10.40
C GLU A 13 13.24 -2.08 9.70
N HIS A 14 13.17 -2.20 8.37
CA HIS A 14 12.09 -1.70 7.52
C HIS A 14 11.26 -2.83 6.91
N SER A 15 11.41 -4.08 7.40
CA SER A 15 10.74 -5.26 6.85
C SER A 15 9.74 -5.85 7.85
N LEU A 16 8.68 -6.46 7.33
CA LEU A 16 7.68 -7.20 8.11
C LEU A 16 7.51 -8.60 7.52
N MET A 17 8.04 -9.63 8.19
CA MET A 17 8.12 -10.99 7.65
C MET A 17 7.56 -12.02 8.64
N LYS A 18 6.88 -13.05 8.12
CA LYS A 18 6.41 -14.21 8.89
C LYS A 18 7.59 -14.92 9.61
N PRO A 19 7.39 -15.49 10.81
CA PRO A 19 6.15 -15.62 11.56
C PRO A 19 5.74 -14.37 12.37
N TYR A 20 6.26 -13.19 12.01
CA TYR A 20 6.02 -11.91 12.71
C TYR A 20 6.34 -12.03 14.20
N GLN A 21 7.61 -12.34 14.49
CA GLN A 21 8.13 -12.55 15.84
C GLN A 21 7.63 -11.47 16.81
N GLY A 22 6.97 -11.90 17.89
CA GLY A 22 6.32 -11.02 18.87
C GLY A 22 4.82 -11.29 19.10
N ALA A 23 4.16 -12.03 18.20
CA ALA A 23 2.71 -12.30 18.19
C ALA A 23 2.10 -13.02 19.43
N GLY A 24 2.85 -13.20 20.53
CA GLY A 24 2.37 -13.83 21.76
C GLY A 24 2.63 -13.06 23.06
N SER A 25 3.45 -12.00 23.09
CA SER A 25 3.68 -11.22 24.32
C SER A 25 4.35 -9.86 24.17
N ALA A 26 4.79 -9.46 22.97
CA ALA A 26 5.33 -8.12 22.74
C ALA A 26 5.16 -7.79 21.25
N ALA A 27 4.45 -6.71 20.93
CA ALA A 27 4.28 -6.19 19.57
C ALA A 27 5.51 -6.45 18.68
N VAL A 28 5.30 -6.81 17.40
CA VAL A 28 6.41 -6.92 16.43
C VAL A 28 7.24 -5.63 16.56
N PRO A 29 8.47 -5.70 17.09
CA PRO A 29 9.04 -4.57 17.85
C PRO A 29 9.26 -3.30 17.03
N LEU A 30 9.27 -3.43 15.71
CA LEU A 30 9.58 -2.38 14.74
C LEU A 30 8.35 -1.87 13.97
N TRP A 31 7.17 -2.43 14.23
CA TRP A 31 5.93 -2.06 13.57
C TRP A 31 4.81 -1.82 14.59
N ASP A 32 4.13 -0.70 14.45
CA ASP A 32 2.90 -0.42 15.17
C ASP A 32 1.70 -0.86 14.35
N PHE A 33 0.69 -1.42 15.02
CA PHE A 33 -0.56 -1.90 14.44
C PHE A 33 -1.71 -1.06 15.01
N GLN A 34 -2.61 -0.58 14.17
CA GLN A 34 -3.69 0.33 14.54
C GLN A 34 -5.02 -0.09 13.93
N GLY A 35 -6.13 0.26 14.60
CA GLY A 35 -7.49 0.13 14.07
C GLY A 35 -7.95 -1.32 14.05
N SER A 36 -8.57 -1.75 12.95
CA SER A 36 -9.04 -3.13 12.75
C SER A 36 -7.93 -4.14 12.48
N THR A 37 -6.67 -3.70 12.51
CA THR A 37 -5.54 -4.55 12.13
C THR A 37 -5.38 -5.75 13.07
N MET A 38 -5.33 -6.94 12.49
CA MET A 38 -5.12 -8.21 13.18
C MET A 38 -3.84 -8.88 12.68
N LEU A 39 -3.09 -9.45 13.62
CA LEU A 39 -1.89 -10.23 13.35
C LEU A 39 -2.16 -11.73 13.53
N THR A 40 -1.71 -12.53 12.58
CA THR A 40 -1.61 -14.00 12.70
C THR A 40 -0.17 -14.43 12.47
N SER A 41 0.13 -15.72 12.60
CA SER A 41 1.47 -16.23 12.25
C SER A 41 1.75 -16.24 10.73
N GLN A 42 0.71 -16.06 9.89
CA GLN A 42 0.79 -16.22 8.43
C GLN A 42 0.60 -14.91 7.67
N TYR A 43 -0.21 -13.99 8.20
CA TYR A 43 -0.49 -12.70 7.59
C TYR A 43 -0.80 -11.61 8.63
N VAL A 44 -0.66 -10.36 8.18
CA VAL A 44 -1.29 -9.19 8.80
C VAL A 44 -2.53 -8.85 7.99
N ARG A 45 -3.67 -8.75 8.66
CA ARG A 45 -4.94 -8.32 8.05
C ARG A 45 -5.23 -6.90 8.51
N LEU A 46 -5.26 -5.94 7.60
CA LEU A 46 -5.57 -4.54 7.93
C LEU A 46 -7.07 -4.35 8.20
N THR A 47 -7.92 -4.85 7.31
CA THR A 47 -9.38 -4.83 7.45
C THR A 47 -9.96 -6.25 7.25
N PRO A 48 -11.00 -6.64 8.00
CA PRO A 48 -11.83 -7.79 7.64
C PRO A 48 -12.79 -7.45 6.49
N ASP A 49 -13.42 -8.46 5.91
CA ASP A 49 -14.55 -8.33 4.98
C ASP A 49 -15.81 -7.92 5.76
N GLU A 50 -15.75 -6.74 6.36
CA GLU A 50 -16.82 -6.07 7.10
C GLU A 50 -16.82 -4.58 6.73
N ARG A 51 -17.98 -3.95 6.80
CA ARG A 51 -18.15 -2.52 6.49
C ARG A 51 -17.51 -1.62 7.54
N SER A 52 -17.14 -0.42 7.13
CA SER A 52 -16.69 0.68 8.00
C SER A 52 -15.51 0.29 8.90
N ARG A 53 -14.49 -0.33 8.31
CA ARG A 53 -13.25 -0.72 8.99
C ARG A 53 -12.08 0.08 8.45
N GLU A 54 -11.21 0.49 9.35
CA GLU A 54 -9.94 1.15 9.04
C GLU A 54 -8.85 0.48 9.85
N GLY A 55 -7.77 0.09 9.18
CA GLY A 55 -6.61 -0.51 9.84
C GLY A 55 -5.33 -0.07 9.16
N SER A 56 -4.28 0.12 9.96
CA SER A 56 -2.96 0.46 9.44
C SER A 56 -1.83 -0.20 10.21
N ILE A 57 -0.70 -0.33 9.53
CA ILE A 57 0.60 -0.68 10.10
C ILE A 57 1.63 0.37 9.74
N TRP A 58 2.52 0.67 10.67
CA TRP A 58 3.53 1.71 10.50
C TRP A 58 4.87 1.28 11.07
N ASN A 59 5.92 1.40 10.26
CA ASN A 59 7.27 1.17 10.72
C ASN A 59 7.67 2.26 11.73
N ARG A 60 8.34 1.87 12.82
CA ARG A 60 8.81 2.78 13.87
C ARG A 60 10.10 3.51 13.50
N VAL A 61 10.86 2.95 12.56
CA VAL A 61 12.19 3.44 12.20
C VAL A 61 12.06 4.33 10.96
N PRO A 62 12.49 5.60 11.00
CA PRO A 62 12.51 6.44 9.81
C PRO A 62 13.55 5.91 8.82
N CYS A 63 13.20 5.84 7.54
CA CYS A 63 14.08 5.31 6.50
C CYS A 63 14.98 6.41 5.94
N LEU A 64 16.29 6.27 6.18
CA LEU A 64 17.34 7.19 5.75
C LEU A 64 17.97 6.82 4.40
N LEU A 65 17.47 5.77 3.75
CA LEU A 65 17.96 5.36 2.43
C LEU A 65 17.51 6.37 1.36
N LYS A 66 18.45 6.80 0.51
CA LYS A 66 18.18 7.66 -0.64
C LYS A 66 17.60 6.88 -1.82
N ASP A 67 18.02 5.62 -1.93
CA ASP A 67 17.63 4.69 -2.97
C ASP A 67 17.14 3.42 -2.28
N TRP A 68 15.91 3.02 -2.57
CA TRP A 68 15.28 1.87 -1.92
C TRP A 68 14.28 1.18 -2.86
N GLU A 69 14.01 -0.08 -2.56
CA GLU A 69 12.98 -0.87 -3.19
C GLU A 69 12.20 -1.60 -2.09
N LEU A 70 10.88 -1.46 -2.12
CA LEU A 70 9.96 -2.12 -1.20
C LEU A 70 9.19 -3.20 -1.98
N HIS A 71 9.35 -4.45 -1.54
CA HIS A 71 8.53 -5.56 -2.04
C HIS A 71 7.40 -5.83 -1.06
N VAL A 72 6.18 -5.85 -1.56
CA VAL A 72 4.97 -6.10 -0.78
C VAL A 72 4.29 -7.34 -1.33
N HIS A 73 4.25 -8.39 -0.51
CA HIS A 73 3.37 -9.54 -0.71
C HIS A 73 2.03 -9.21 -0.05
N PHE A 74 0.99 -9.05 -0.86
CA PHE A 74 -0.33 -8.65 -0.38
C PHE A 74 -1.40 -9.61 -0.90
N ARG A 75 -2.61 -9.50 -0.35
CA ARG A 75 -3.80 -10.15 -0.88
C ARG A 75 -5.03 -9.31 -0.59
N ILE A 76 -5.82 -9.02 -1.61
CA ILE A 76 -7.12 -8.36 -1.47
C ILE A 76 -8.18 -9.39 -1.87
N HIS A 77 -9.05 -9.77 -0.94
CA HIS A 77 -10.07 -10.78 -1.19
C HIS A 77 -11.33 -10.55 -0.34
N GLY A 78 -12.48 -11.00 -0.85
CA GLY A 78 -13.76 -10.88 -0.16
C GLY A 78 -14.89 -11.60 -0.89
N ALA A 79 -15.99 -11.84 -0.18
CA ALA A 79 -17.16 -12.55 -0.68
C ALA A 79 -18.14 -11.65 -1.46
N GLY A 80 -17.90 -10.34 -1.49
CA GLY A 80 -18.68 -9.37 -2.25
C GLY A 80 -18.91 -9.81 -3.70
N LYS A 81 -20.17 -9.85 -4.12
CA LYS A 81 -20.58 -10.25 -5.49
C LYS A 81 -20.40 -9.08 -6.45
N LYS A 82 -19.95 -9.37 -7.68
CA LYS A 82 -19.72 -8.37 -8.74
C LYS A 82 -18.82 -7.24 -8.21
N ASN A 83 -19.21 -5.97 -8.40
CA ASN A 83 -18.44 -4.78 -8.07
C ASN A 83 -18.80 -4.20 -6.69
N LEU A 84 -19.53 -4.95 -5.84
CA LEU A 84 -19.91 -4.50 -4.49
C LEU A 84 -18.82 -4.89 -3.49
N HIS A 85 -17.65 -4.30 -3.64
CA HIS A 85 -16.48 -4.48 -2.76
C HIS A 85 -15.65 -3.20 -2.76
N GLY A 86 -14.95 -2.90 -1.66
CA GLY A 86 -14.18 -1.67 -1.54
C GLY A 86 -13.58 -1.46 -0.14
N ASP A 87 -12.71 -0.48 0.06
CA ASP A 87 -12.28 0.51 -0.96
C ASP A 87 -10.90 0.17 -1.52
N GLY A 88 -9.97 -0.35 -0.69
CA GLY A 88 -8.67 -0.80 -1.17
C GLY A 88 -7.57 -0.75 -0.13
N LEU A 89 -6.33 -0.64 -0.60
CA LEU A 89 -5.09 -0.58 0.19
C LEU A 89 -4.27 0.65 -0.22
N ALA A 90 -3.66 1.33 0.74
CA ALA A 90 -2.63 2.34 0.51
C ALA A 90 -1.29 1.90 1.10
N LEU A 91 -0.21 2.18 0.36
CA LEU A 91 1.18 2.00 0.80
C LEU A 91 1.84 3.37 0.91
N TRP A 92 2.54 3.60 2.02
CA TRP A 92 2.98 4.92 2.44
C TRP A 92 4.49 5.00 2.57
N TYR A 93 5.03 6.16 2.18
CA TYR A 93 6.33 6.67 2.61
C TYR A 93 6.14 8.13 3.03
N THR A 94 5.84 8.37 4.32
CA THR A 94 5.34 9.67 4.81
C THR A 94 6.02 10.18 6.06
N GLN A 95 5.95 11.50 6.26
CA GLN A 95 6.51 12.17 7.44
C GLN A 95 5.82 11.75 8.73
N GLU A 96 4.49 11.72 8.72
CA GLU A 96 3.71 11.28 9.87
C GLU A 96 3.30 9.82 9.72
N ARG A 97 3.06 9.19 10.86
CA ARG A 97 2.63 7.80 11.01
C ARG A 97 1.51 7.72 12.04
N LEU A 98 0.74 6.63 12.05
CA LEU A 98 -0.31 6.36 13.05
C LEU A 98 -1.40 7.44 13.17
N THR A 99 -1.62 8.22 12.11
CA THR A 99 -2.76 9.14 12.06
C THR A 99 -3.83 8.52 11.14
N PRO A 100 -4.98 8.09 11.70
CA PRO A 100 -6.07 7.54 10.90
C PRO A 100 -6.77 8.66 10.13
N GLY A 101 -7.54 8.29 9.12
CA GLY A 101 -8.26 9.25 8.30
C GLY A 101 -8.92 8.64 7.07
N PRO A 102 -9.52 9.48 6.21
CA PRO A 102 -10.39 9.03 5.15
C PRO A 102 -9.66 8.39 3.96
N VAL A 103 -8.33 8.50 3.88
CA VAL A 103 -7.56 8.02 2.72
C VAL A 103 -7.12 6.58 2.97
N PHE A 104 -7.97 5.63 2.60
CA PHE A 104 -7.76 4.19 2.83
C PHE A 104 -7.36 3.88 4.30
N GLY A 105 -8.02 4.53 5.26
CA GLY A 105 -7.76 4.37 6.70
C GLY A 105 -6.58 5.18 7.26
N SER A 106 -6.00 6.12 6.49
CA SER A 106 -4.97 7.05 6.97
C SER A 106 -5.27 8.52 6.65
N LYS A 107 -4.48 9.42 7.26
CA LYS A 107 -4.69 10.88 7.16
C LYS A 107 -4.66 11.36 5.72
N ASP A 108 -5.55 12.31 5.42
CA ASP A 108 -5.42 13.18 4.26
C ASP A 108 -4.31 14.22 4.50
N ASN A 109 -3.99 15.04 3.50
CA ASN A 109 -3.00 16.12 3.58
C ASN A 109 -1.65 15.63 4.15
N PHE A 110 -1.22 14.46 3.68
CA PHE A 110 0.05 13.85 4.08
C PHE A 110 1.25 14.57 3.44
N HIS A 111 2.42 14.38 4.05
CA HIS A 111 3.70 14.75 3.45
C HIS A 111 4.43 13.48 3.03
N GLY A 112 4.67 13.29 1.73
CA GLY A 112 5.40 12.13 1.20
C GLY A 112 4.75 11.49 -0.02
N LEU A 113 4.88 10.17 -0.12
CA LEU A 113 4.38 9.35 -1.22
C LEU A 113 3.28 8.41 -0.70
N ALA A 114 2.22 8.27 -1.49
CA ALA A 114 1.23 7.22 -1.37
C ALA A 114 1.11 6.45 -2.69
N ILE A 115 1.03 5.12 -2.59
CA ILE A 115 0.64 4.23 -3.69
C ILE A 115 -0.71 3.61 -3.31
N PHE A 116 -1.75 3.93 -4.06
CA PHE A 116 -3.11 3.43 -3.83
C PHE A 116 -3.37 2.23 -4.72
N LEU A 117 -3.94 1.17 -4.15
CA LEU A 117 -4.49 0.01 -4.84
C LEU A 117 -5.99 0.08 -4.63
N ASP A 118 -6.64 0.82 -5.52
CA ASP A 118 -8.05 1.15 -5.43
C ASP A 118 -8.89 0.07 -6.13
N THR A 119 -9.92 -0.42 -5.45
CA THR A 119 -10.72 -1.56 -5.90
C THR A 119 -12.15 -1.19 -6.26
N TYR A 120 -12.56 0.06 -6.01
CA TYR A 120 -13.92 0.49 -6.22
C TYR A 120 -13.96 1.80 -7.02
N PRO A 121 -14.62 1.84 -8.20
CA PRO A 121 -14.81 3.10 -8.92
C PRO A 121 -15.89 3.95 -8.24
N ASN A 122 -15.48 4.92 -7.42
CA ASN A 122 -16.38 5.93 -6.84
C ASN A 122 -16.81 6.96 -7.89
N ASP A 123 -15.97 7.26 -8.88
CA ASP A 123 -16.31 8.22 -9.92
C ASP A 123 -17.19 7.62 -11.02
N GLU A 124 -18.47 8.02 -11.06
CA GLU A 124 -19.43 7.60 -12.10
C GLU A 124 -18.97 7.97 -13.53
N ALA A 125 -18.12 8.98 -13.68
CA ALA A 125 -17.57 9.42 -14.97
C ALA A 125 -16.13 8.92 -15.18
N THR A 126 -15.74 7.82 -14.53
CA THR A 126 -14.38 7.26 -14.67
C THR A 126 -14.15 6.66 -16.05
N GLU A 127 -13.01 7.00 -16.63
CA GLU A 127 -12.45 6.35 -17.82
C GLU A 127 -11.43 5.26 -17.42
N ARG A 128 -11.11 5.15 -16.13
CA ARG A 128 -10.17 4.16 -15.58
C ARG A 128 -10.87 2.83 -15.38
N VAL A 129 -10.14 1.74 -15.62
CA VAL A 129 -10.61 0.37 -15.35
C VAL A 129 -10.08 -0.06 -13.99
N PHE A 130 -10.97 -0.54 -13.11
CA PHE A 130 -10.65 -0.95 -11.75
C PHE A 130 -10.49 -2.48 -11.65
N PRO A 131 -9.63 -2.98 -10.74
CA PRO A 131 -8.82 -2.21 -9.78
C PRO A 131 -7.72 -1.36 -10.43
N TYR A 132 -7.44 -0.22 -9.80
CA TYR A 132 -6.54 0.81 -10.32
C TYR A 132 -5.44 1.15 -9.32
N ILE A 133 -4.19 1.05 -9.76
CA ILE A 133 -3.02 1.44 -8.98
C ILE A 133 -2.65 2.87 -9.35
N SER A 134 -2.50 3.76 -8.39
CA SER A 134 -2.07 5.15 -8.64
C SER A 134 -1.04 5.62 -7.62
N ALA A 135 -0.20 6.58 -8.04
CA ALA A 135 0.77 7.25 -7.18
C ALA A 135 0.39 8.71 -6.95
N MET A 136 0.55 9.17 -5.70
CA MET A 136 0.37 10.56 -5.30
C MET A 136 1.54 11.02 -4.43
N VAL A 137 2.13 12.16 -4.77
CA VAL A 137 3.09 12.86 -3.90
C VAL A 137 2.42 14.10 -3.35
N ASN A 138 2.54 14.28 -2.04
CA ASN A 138 1.89 15.37 -1.34
C ASN A 138 2.87 16.09 -0.41
N ASN A 139 2.67 17.38 -0.25
CA ASN A 139 3.46 18.28 0.60
C ASN A 139 2.62 18.84 1.76
N GLY A 140 1.47 18.22 2.05
CA GLY A 140 0.49 18.66 3.04
C GLY A 140 -0.60 19.58 2.52
N SER A 141 -0.55 20.04 1.27
CA SER A 141 -1.54 20.98 0.73
C SER A 141 -2.62 20.34 -0.14
N LEU A 142 -2.39 19.13 -0.64
CA LEU A 142 -3.35 18.43 -1.51
C LEU A 142 -4.27 17.56 -0.66
N THR A 143 -5.52 17.44 -1.10
CA THR A 143 -6.53 16.52 -0.55
C THR A 143 -6.78 15.41 -1.55
N TYR A 144 -6.83 14.17 -1.06
CA TYR A 144 -7.27 13.04 -1.84
C TYR A 144 -8.81 13.05 -1.95
N ASP A 145 -9.33 13.33 -3.14
CA ASP A 145 -10.77 13.28 -3.41
C ASP A 145 -11.24 11.83 -3.62
N HIS A 146 -11.72 11.19 -2.55
CA HIS A 146 -12.23 9.82 -2.58
C HIS A 146 -13.43 9.66 -3.52
N SER A 147 -14.25 10.71 -3.71
CA SER A 147 -15.41 10.65 -4.61
C SER A 147 -15.02 10.62 -6.10
N LYS A 148 -13.74 10.92 -6.38
CA LYS A 148 -13.14 10.95 -7.71
C LYS A 148 -11.93 10.03 -7.84
N ASP A 149 -11.78 9.06 -6.93
CA ASP A 149 -10.65 8.12 -6.87
C ASP A 149 -9.30 8.85 -7.06
N GLY A 150 -9.11 10.00 -6.39
CA GLY A 150 -7.89 10.79 -6.44
C GLY A 150 -7.52 11.41 -7.80
N ARG A 151 -8.45 11.46 -8.76
CA ARG A 151 -8.22 11.88 -10.17
C ARG A 151 -7.40 13.16 -10.31
N TRP A 152 -7.66 14.16 -9.48
CA TRP A 152 -7.03 15.48 -9.60
C TRP A 152 -5.59 15.54 -9.09
N THR A 153 -5.17 14.56 -8.30
CA THR A 153 -3.88 14.51 -7.61
C THR A 153 -3.04 13.30 -8.02
N GLU A 154 -3.51 12.54 -8.99
CA GLU A 154 -2.80 11.41 -9.58
C GLU A 154 -1.56 11.88 -10.34
N LEU A 155 -0.40 11.28 -10.04
CA LEU A 155 0.82 11.49 -10.84
C LEU A 155 0.91 10.54 -12.02
N ALA A 156 0.57 9.27 -11.78
CA ALA A 156 0.56 8.19 -12.75
C ALA A 156 -0.18 6.99 -12.14
N GLY A 157 -0.68 6.11 -13.00
CA GLY A 157 -1.36 4.90 -12.58
C GLY A 157 -1.50 3.87 -13.69
N CYS A 158 -1.98 2.69 -13.30
CA CYS A 158 -2.30 1.61 -14.23
C CYS A 158 -3.44 0.74 -13.69
N THR A 159 -4.16 0.07 -14.58
CA THR A 159 -5.10 -1.00 -14.21
C THR A 159 -4.33 -2.29 -13.90
N ALA A 160 -4.69 -2.96 -12.80
CA ALA A 160 -4.13 -4.25 -12.43
C ALA A 160 -5.20 -5.14 -11.78
N ASP A 161 -5.35 -6.38 -12.26
CA ASP A 161 -6.27 -7.34 -11.66
C ASP A 161 -5.63 -7.97 -10.42
N LEU A 162 -5.98 -7.44 -9.25
CA LEU A 162 -5.30 -7.72 -7.98
C LEU A 162 -6.22 -8.32 -6.90
N ARG A 163 -7.52 -8.46 -7.18
CA ARG A 163 -8.52 -8.93 -6.20
C ARG A 163 -8.94 -10.37 -6.47
N ASN A 164 -9.12 -11.14 -5.40
CA ASN A 164 -9.57 -12.54 -5.46
C ASN A 164 -8.69 -13.45 -6.35
N GLN A 165 -7.42 -13.10 -6.51
CA GLN A 165 -6.45 -13.98 -7.15
C GLN A 165 -6.27 -15.27 -6.33
N ASN A 166 -6.12 -16.40 -7.04
CA ASN A 166 -5.95 -17.72 -6.44
C ASN A 166 -4.47 -18.07 -6.18
N HIS A 167 -3.56 -17.19 -6.57
CA HIS A 167 -2.12 -17.25 -6.40
C HIS A 167 -1.63 -16.04 -5.57
N ASP A 168 -0.32 -15.97 -5.34
CA ASP A 168 0.29 -14.87 -4.59
C ASP A 168 0.41 -13.61 -5.46
N THR A 169 0.09 -12.44 -4.90
CA THR A 169 0.16 -11.14 -5.59
C THR A 169 1.22 -10.26 -4.96
N PHE A 170 2.09 -9.66 -5.79
CA PHE A 170 3.20 -8.84 -5.33
C PHE A 170 3.23 -7.46 -5.99
N LEU A 171 3.73 -6.49 -5.23
CA LEU A 171 4.04 -5.15 -5.70
C LEU A 171 5.49 -4.81 -5.37
N ALA A 172 6.23 -4.22 -6.31
CA ALA A 172 7.52 -3.62 -6.08
C ALA A 172 7.43 -2.10 -6.27
N ILE A 173 7.82 -1.34 -5.25
CA ILE A 173 7.92 0.12 -5.31
C ILE A 173 9.39 0.48 -5.19
N ARG A 174 9.97 1.01 -6.26
CA ARG A 174 11.36 1.42 -6.30
C ARG A 174 11.45 2.94 -6.41
N TYR A 175 12.21 3.55 -5.52
CA TYR A 175 12.59 4.95 -5.63
C TYR A 175 14.11 5.06 -5.65
N SER A 176 14.65 5.60 -6.75
CA SER A 176 16.08 5.81 -6.88
C SER A 176 16.37 7.02 -7.74
N ARG A 177 17.23 7.92 -7.26
CA ARG A 177 17.68 9.13 -7.97
C ARG A 177 16.53 9.95 -8.61
N GLY A 178 15.41 10.06 -7.90
CA GLY A 178 14.23 10.81 -8.32
C GLY A 178 13.37 10.12 -9.38
N ARG A 179 13.61 8.84 -9.65
CA ARG A 179 12.76 7.97 -10.46
C ARG A 179 11.92 7.08 -9.55
N LEU A 180 10.61 7.10 -9.73
CA LEU A 180 9.65 6.24 -9.07
C LEU A 180 9.18 5.18 -10.07
N THR A 181 9.38 3.91 -9.72
CA THR A 181 8.92 2.78 -10.51
C THR A 181 8.02 1.89 -9.65
N VAL A 182 6.83 1.58 -10.12
CA VAL A 182 5.91 0.61 -9.51
C VAL A 182 5.72 -0.55 -10.49
N MET A 183 5.88 -1.76 -9.99
CA MET A 183 5.74 -2.99 -10.77
C MET A 183 4.85 -3.98 -10.03
N THR A 184 4.13 -4.80 -10.79
CA THR A 184 3.20 -5.80 -10.29
C THR A 184 3.61 -7.19 -10.75
N ASP A 185 3.46 -8.19 -9.89
CA ASP A 185 3.43 -9.60 -10.27
C ASP A 185 2.12 -10.19 -9.75
N VAL A 186 1.10 -10.19 -10.61
CA VAL A 186 -0.29 -10.54 -10.30
C VAL A 186 -0.91 -11.47 -11.36
N GLU A 187 -0.09 -11.96 -12.30
CA GLU A 187 -0.54 -12.82 -13.41
C GLU A 187 0.01 -14.26 -13.28
N ASP A 188 0.54 -14.64 -12.10
CA ASP A 188 1.18 -15.94 -11.81
C ASP A 188 2.33 -16.31 -12.78
N LYS A 189 3.08 -15.29 -13.23
CA LYS A 189 4.20 -15.47 -14.18
C LYS A 189 5.57 -15.38 -13.52
N ASN A 190 5.63 -15.02 -12.23
CA ASN A 190 6.88 -14.74 -11.54
C ASN A 190 7.72 -13.70 -12.32
N GLU A 191 7.03 -12.67 -12.84
CA GLU A 191 7.60 -11.62 -13.68
C GLU A 191 7.06 -10.24 -13.26
N TRP A 192 7.95 -9.28 -13.09
CA TRP A 192 7.58 -7.90 -12.80
C TRP A 192 7.07 -7.19 -14.06
N LYS A 193 5.78 -6.89 -14.08
CA LYS A 193 5.14 -6.05 -15.10
C LYS A 193 5.19 -4.58 -14.66
N ASN A 194 5.63 -3.70 -15.57
CA ASN A 194 5.65 -2.26 -15.29
C ASN A 194 4.23 -1.69 -15.17
N CYS A 195 4.01 -0.88 -14.13
CA CYS A 195 2.76 -0.15 -13.90
C CYS A 195 2.98 1.36 -13.97
N ILE A 196 3.93 1.87 -13.18
CA ILE A 196 4.31 3.29 -13.14
C ILE A 196 5.80 3.38 -13.36
N ASP A 197 6.25 4.32 -14.19
CA ASP A 197 7.65 4.66 -14.34
C ASP A 197 7.82 6.15 -14.69
N ILE A 198 8.06 6.97 -13.66
CA ILE A 198 8.15 8.42 -13.78
C ILE A 198 9.44 8.96 -13.16
N ALA A 199 10.00 9.99 -13.77
CA ALA A 199 11.17 10.71 -13.27
C ALA A 199 10.76 12.07 -12.67
N GLY A 200 11.67 12.69 -11.92
CA GLY A 200 11.47 14.02 -11.33
C GLY A 200 10.74 14.02 -9.98
N VAL A 201 10.43 12.84 -9.43
CA VAL A 201 9.87 12.69 -8.08
C VAL A 201 10.92 13.11 -7.05
N ARG A 202 10.53 13.92 -6.06
CA ARG A 202 11.43 14.38 -4.99
C ARG A 202 10.86 14.00 -3.64
N LEU A 203 11.44 12.97 -3.04
CA LEU A 203 11.11 12.52 -1.68
C LEU A 203 12.29 12.78 -0.74
N PRO A 204 12.03 13.33 0.46
CA PRO A 204 13.06 13.48 1.48
C PRO A 204 13.36 12.12 2.12
N THR A 205 14.57 11.97 2.66
CA THR A 205 14.88 10.87 3.59
C THR A 205 14.26 11.13 4.96
N GLY A 206 14.14 10.08 5.78
CA GLY A 206 13.70 10.18 7.18
C GLY A 206 12.20 10.04 7.38
N TYR A 207 11.46 9.65 6.34
CA TYR A 207 10.04 9.32 6.42
C TYR A 207 9.82 7.84 6.77
N TYR A 208 8.59 7.49 7.10
CA TYR A 208 8.19 6.17 7.58
C TYR A 208 7.49 5.37 6.49
N PHE A 209 7.81 4.08 6.42
CA PHE A 209 6.99 3.14 5.66
C PHE A 209 5.73 2.78 6.44
N GLY A 210 4.62 2.65 5.73
CA GLY A 210 3.35 2.22 6.29
C GLY A 210 2.46 1.55 5.25
N ALA A 211 1.41 0.91 5.73
CA ALA A 211 0.32 0.42 4.91
C ALA A 211 -1.00 0.63 5.65
N SER A 212 -2.07 0.99 4.95
CA SER A 212 -3.40 1.11 5.52
C SER A 212 -4.46 0.62 4.56
N ALA A 213 -5.59 0.17 5.08
CA ALA A 213 -6.75 -0.17 4.29
C ALA A 213 -8.02 0.38 4.94
N GLY A 214 -9.02 0.64 4.10
CA GLY A 214 -10.34 1.10 4.50
C GLY A 214 -11.44 0.29 3.79
N THR A 215 -12.53 0.04 4.49
CA THR A 215 -13.79 -0.47 3.92
C THR A 215 -14.91 0.52 4.23
N GLY A 216 -15.67 0.90 3.19
CA GLY A 216 -16.78 1.85 3.30
C GLY A 216 -18.11 1.14 3.59
N ASP A 217 -19.14 1.47 2.81
CA ASP A 217 -20.41 0.72 2.75
C ASP A 217 -20.24 -0.68 2.12
N LEU A 218 -19.10 -0.90 1.47
CA LEU A 218 -18.66 -2.15 0.85
C LEU A 218 -17.45 -2.72 1.61
N SER A 219 -17.19 -4.01 1.42
CA SER A 219 -16.06 -4.73 2.01
C SER A 219 -15.43 -5.75 1.07
#